data_AF-A0A553QEG9-F1
#
_entry.id   AF-A0A553QEG9-F1
#
_cell.length_a   1.000
_cell.length_b   1.000
_cell.length_c   1.000
_cell.angle_alpha   90.00
_cell.angle_beta   90.00
_cell.angle_gamma   90.00
#
_symmetry.space_group_name_H-M   'P 1'
#
loop_
_entity.id
_entity.type
_entity.pdbx_description
1 polymer ?
#
loop_
_entity_poly.entity_id
_entity_poly.type
_entity_poly.pdbx_seq_one_letter_code
_entity_poly.pdbx_strand_id
1 'polypeptide(L)'
;MQWSQNVFQIFLIILISPTVIVFCQQNTKYETAFYPEHPTIVYFWEVFDELTPDVKKAFLLFLTGFERVPVLGMSAVKMLVTLRPCSTEDHLPESQTCYSRLLLPEYRTKETLRAKLFEAISHNRGFWEE
;
A
#
# COMPACT_ATOMS: atom_id res chain seq x y z
N MET A 1 -18.04 12.26 25.35
CA MET A 1 -16.80 12.21 24.53
C MET A 1 -17.15 11.79 23.08
N GLN A 2 -17.89 12.64 22.35
CA GLN A 2 -18.31 12.38 20.96
C GLN A 2 -17.22 12.76 19.93
N TRP A 3 -16.19 13.48 20.36
CA TRP A 3 -15.18 14.07 19.49
C TRP A 3 -14.24 13.02 18.89
N SER A 4 -13.86 11.98 19.63
CA SER A 4 -12.94 10.94 19.11
C SER A 4 -13.58 10.12 17.99
N GLN A 5 -14.84 9.68 18.14
CA GLN A 5 -15.50 8.88 17.11
C GLN A 5 -15.71 9.66 15.80
N ASN A 6 -15.99 10.97 15.87
CA ASN A 6 -16.16 11.79 14.66
C ASN A 6 -14.85 12.01 13.90
N VAL A 7 -13.69 12.17 14.57
CA VAL A 7 -12.40 12.21 13.85
C VAL A 7 -12.10 10.86 13.21
N PHE A 8 -12.29 9.74 13.93
CA PHE A 8 -12.09 8.40 13.36
C PHE A 8 -12.97 8.12 12.13
N GLN A 9 -14.23 8.57 12.16
CA GLN A 9 -15.16 8.46 11.03
C GLN A 9 -14.70 9.29 9.82
N ILE A 10 -14.23 10.52 10.05
CA ILE A 10 -13.70 11.42 9.00
C ILE A 10 -12.43 10.83 8.37
N PHE A 11 -11.53 10.22 9.16
CA PHE A 11 -10.33 9.56 8.64
C PHE A 11 -10.64 8.29 7.84
N LEU A 12 -11.66 7.52 8.23
CA LEU A 12 -12.16 6.40 7.41
C LEU A 12 -12.69 6.89 6.06
N ILE A 13 -13.45 7.98 6.04
CA ILE A 13 -14.03 8.55 4.81
C ILE A 13 -12.92 9.02 3.85
N ILE A 14 -11.81 9.56 4.38
CA ILE A 14 -10.66 9.97 3.58
C ILE A 14 -9.98 8.75 2.92
N LEU A 15 -9.77 7.65 3.64
CA LEU A 15 -9.12 6.44 3.11
C LEU A 15 -9.93 5.69 2.04
N ILE A 16 -11.25 5.88 2.02
CA ILE A 16 -12.19 5.21 1.10
C ILE A 16 -12.57 6.14 -0.06
N SER A 17 -12.17 7.41 -0.01
CA SER A 17 -12.47 8.38 -1.06
C SER A 17 -11.63 8.08 -2.32
N PRO A 18 -12.24 7.99 -3.51
CA PRO A 18 -11.49 7.81 -4.77
C PRO A 18 -10.45 8.92 -4.99
N THR A 19 -10.68 10.12 -4.44
CA THR A 19 -9.73 11.24 -4.49
C THR A 19 -8.38 10.91 -3.85
N VAL A 20 -8.36 10.06 -2.83
CA VAL A 20 -7.16 9.71 -2.08
C VAL A 20 -6.33 8.63 -2.78
N ILE A 21 -6.99 7.66 -3.42
CA ILE A 21 -6.33 6.67 -4.28
C ILE A 21 -5.62 7.36 -5.45
N VAL A 22 -6.32 8.29 -6.10
CA VAL A 22 -5.75 9.13 -7.18
C VAL A 22 -4.55 9.95 -6.66
N PHE A 23 -4.62 10.46 -5.43
CA PHE A 23 -3.52 11.22 -4.84
C PHE A 23 -2.28 10.36 -4.58
N CYS A 24 -2.47 9.13 -4.07
CA CYS A 24 -1.38 8.18 -3.88
C CYS A 24 -0.69 7.81 -5.19
N GLN A 25 -1.46 7.57 -6.26
CA GLN A 25 -0.92 7.31 -7.60
C GLN A 25 -0.06 8.48 -8.11
N GLN A 26 -0.55 9.72 -7.96
CA GLN A 26 0.16 10.92 -8.41
C GLN A 26 1.46 11.20 -7.64
N ASN A 27 1.59 10.69 -6.42
CA ASN A 27 2.79 10.86 -5.59
C ASN A 27 3.65 9.60 -5.50
N THR A 28 3.30 8.58 -6.27
CA THR A 28 4.11 7.37 -6.38
C THR A 28 5.20 7.59 -7.39
N LYS A 29 6.45 7.41 -6.96
CA LYS A 29 7.59 7.33 -7.87
C LYS A 29 7.89 5.88 -8.20
N TYR A 30 8.36 5.63 -9.41
CA TYR A 30 8.78 4.32 -9.87
C TYR A 30 10.29 4.34 -10.13
N GLU A 31 10.99 3.30 -9.67
CA GLU A 31 12.44 3.14 -9.83
C GLU A 31 12.78 1.74 -10.38
N THR A 32 13.97 1.63 -11.00
CA THR A 32 14.66 0.34 -11.21
C THR A 32 13.88 -0.71 -12.02
N ALA A 33 13.23 -0.29 -13.11
CA ALA A 33 12.47 -1.07 -14.10
C ALA A 33 10.93 -0.94 -14.05
N PHE A 34 10.37 -0.33 -13.01
CA PHE A 34 8.94 0.01 -13.03
C PHE A 34 8.68 1.39 -13.64
N TYR A 35 7.54 1.50 -14.32
CA TYR A 35 6.96 2.70 -14.89
C TYR A 35 5.42 2.59 -14.82
N PRO A 36 4.67 3.69 -14.95
CA PRO A 36 3.22 3.70 -14.68
C PRO A 36 2.41 2.65 -15.47
N GLU A 37 2.80 2.39 -16.72
CA GLU A 37 2.11 1.45 -17.62
C GLU A 37 2.66 0.01 -17.54
N HIS A 38 3.63 -0.26 -16.65
CA HIS A 38 4.16 -1.61 -16.49
C HIS A 38 3.05 -2.57 -16.00
N PRO A 39 2.88 -3.77 -16.58
CA PRO A 39 1.77 -4.67 -16.24
C PRO A 39 1.61 -4.93 -14.74
N THR A 40 2.72 -5.24 -14.04
CA THR A 40 2.75 -5.42 -12.58
C THR A 40 2.24 -4.20 -11.80
N ILE A 41 2.52 -2.97 -12.27
CA ILE A 41 2.07 -1.73 -11.62
C ILE A 41 0.58 -1.51 -11.86
N VAL A 42 0.10 -1.78 -13.08
CA VAL A 42 -1.33 -1.74 -13.41
C VAL A 42 -2.08 -2.75 -12.53
N TYR A 43 -1.62 -4.00 -12.47
CA TYR A 43 -2.19 -5.03 -11.60
C TYR A 43 -2.16 -4.64 -10.13
N PHE A 44 -1.06 -4.03 -9.66
CA PHE A 44 -0.97 -3.55 -8.28
C PHE A 44 -2.09 -2.56 -7.96
N TRP A 45 -2.32 -1.56 -8.81
CA TRP A 45 -3.35 -0.56 -8.56
C TRP A 45 -4.76 -1.10 -8.68
N GLU A 46 -5.02 -2.00 -9.63
CA GLU A 46 -6.31 -2.70 -9.72
C GLU A 46 -6.59 -3.53 -8.47
N VAL A 47 -5.60 -4.32 -8.01
CA VAL A 47 -5.73 -5.10 -6.78
C VAL A 47 -5.91 -4.19 -5.57
N PHE A 48 -5.14 -3.10 -5.49
CA PHE A 48 -5.24 -2.13 -4.40
C PHE A 48 -6.63 -1.50 -4.33
N ASP A 49 -7.23 -1.16 -5.47
CA ASP A 49 -8.58 -0.60 -5.52
C ASP A 49 -9.63 -1.59 -4.97
N GLU A 50 -9.49 -2.87 -5.31
CA GLU A 50 -10.34 -3.98 -4.85
C GLU A 50 -10.18 -4.31 -3.35
N LEU A 51 -9.17 -3.77 -2.65
CA LEU A 51 -8.97 -4.03 -1.23
C LEU A 51 -10.05 -3.35 -0.37
N THR A 52 -10.48 -4.05 0.68
CA THR A 52 -11.39 -3.48 1.68
C THR A 52 -10.69 -2.38 2.48
N PRO A 53 -11.45 -1.45 3.10
CA PRO A 53 -10.87 -0.35 3.87
C PRO A 53 -9.91 -0.79 4.97
N ASP A 54 -10.21 -1.89 5.65
CA ASP A 54 -9.36 -2.40 6.74
C ASP A 54 -8.05 -3.03 6.24
N VAL A 55 -8.08 -3.61 5.04
CA VAL A 55 -6.86 -4.10 4.39
C VAL A 55 -6.04 -2.93 3.85
N LYS A 56 -6.67 -1.87 3.33
CA LYS A 56 -5.98 -0.63 2.94
C LYS A 56 -5.26 0.04 4.12
N LYS A 57 -5.88 0.09 5.30
CA LYS A 57 -5.22 0.55 6.54
C LYS A 57 -4.00 -0.31 6.90
N ALA A 58 -4.16 -1.64 6.82
CA ALA A 58 -3.07 -2.56 7.10
C ALA A 58 -1.93 -2.44 6.07
N PHE A 59 -2.25 -2.15 4.80
CA PHE A 59 -1.25 -1.83 3.80
C PHE A 59 -0.50 -0.53 4.12
N LEU A 60 -1.19 0.51 4.61
CA LEU A 60 -0.53 1.74 5.02
C LEU A 60 0.42 1.52 6.20
N LEU A 61 -0.01 0.72 7.18
CA LEU A 61 0.86 0.28 8.28
C LEU A 61 2.07 -0.49 7.74
N PHE A 62 1.83 -1.46 6.84
CA PHE A 62 2.88 -2.23 6.19
C PHE A 62 3.88 -1.33 5.46
N LEU A 63 3.42 -0.32 4.72
CA LEU A 63 4.26 0.55 3.89
C LEU A 63 5.01 1.61 4.71
N THR A 64 4.35 2.21 5.69
CA THR A 64 4.83 3.43 6.36
C THR A 64 5.21 3.23 7.82
N GLY A 65 4.85 2.09 8.43
CA GLY A 65 5.05 1.82 9.85
C GLY A 65 4.03 2.51 10.77
N PHE A 66 3.06 3.24 10.24
CA PHE A 66 2.00 3.87 11.01
C PHE A 66 0.63 3.58 10.40
N GLU A 67 -0.36 3.26 11.23
CA GLU A 67 -1.75 3.03 10.80
C GLU A 67 -2.44 4.34 10.36
N ARG A 68 -1.97 5.48 10.88
CA ARG A 68 -2.62 6.78 10.72
C ARG A 68 -1.97 7.59 9.60
N VAL A 69 -2.83 8.11 8.73
CA VAL A 69 -2.44 9.15 7.77
C VAL A 69 -1.89 10.35 8.56
N PRO A 70 -0.73 10.93 8.17
CA PRO A 70 -0.20 12.13 8.80
C PRO A 70 -1.26 13.23 8.84
N VAL A 71 -1.25 14.08 9.88
CA VAL A 71 -2.18 15.22 10.01
C VAL A 71 -2.13 16.15 8.79
N LEU A 72 -1.01 16.14 8.06
CA LEU A 72 -0.78 16.86 6.80
C LEU A 72 -1.51 16.25 5.57
N GLY A 73 -2.23 15.15 5.73
CA GLY A 73 -2.95 14.45 4.67
C GLY A 73 -2.12 13.36 3.96
N MET A 74 -2.77 12.53 3.14
CA MET A 74 -2.11 11.48 2.35
C MET A 74 -1.12 12.02 1.32
N SER A 75 -1.15 13.33 1.08
CA SER A 75 -0.18 14.01 0.24
C SER A 75 1.23 14.06 0.76
N ALA A 76 1.40 13.84 2.05
CA ALA A 76 2.70 13.67 2.66
C ALA A 76 3.30 12.27 2.42
N VAL A 77 2.48 11.27 2.06
CA VAL A 77 2.94 9.90 1.82
C VAL A 77 3.49 9.77 0.41
N LYS A 78 4.80 9.96 0.28
CA LYS A 78 5.53 9.74 -0.98
C LYS A 78 5.93 8.28 -1.08
N MET A 79 5.06 7.46 -1.66
CA MET A 79 5.38 6.06 -1.92
C MET A 79 6.40 5.93 -3.03
N LEU A 80 7.38 5.06 -2.85
CA LEU A 80 8.34 4.71 -3.89
C LEU A 80 8.23 3.23 -4.22
N VAL A 81 7.82 2.89 -5.43
CA VAL A 81 7.72 1.49 -5.88
C VAL A 81 8.94 1.13 -6.70
N THR A 82 9.61 0.05 -6.34
CA THR A 82 10.82 -0.41 -7.02
C THR A 82 10.82 -1.92 -7.15
N LEU A 83 11.52 -2.43 -8.16
CA LEU A 83 11.72 -3.86 -8.34
C LEU A 83 12.46 -4.44 -7.14
N ARG A 84 11.92 -5.52 -6.56
CA ARG A 84 12.64 -6.26 -5.53
C ARG A 84 13.87 -6.94 -6.17
N PRO A 85 15.11 -6.62 -5.77
CA PRO A 85 16.30 -7.20 -6.37
C PRO A 85 16.35 -8.71 -6.10
N CYS A 86 16.87 -9.46 -7.08
CA CYS A 86 17.03 -10.92 -6.99
C CYS A 86 15.74 -11.65 -6.55
N SER A 87 14.58 -11.21 -7.05
CA SER A 87 13.28 -11.79 -6.72
C SER A 87 12.71 -12.62 -7.87
N THR A 88 11.82 -13.53 -7.51
CA THR A 88 10.95 -14.30 -8.41
C THR A 88 9.50 -14.08 -8.01
N GLU A 89 8.56 -14.57 -8.83
CA GLU A 89 7.12 -14.50 -8.56
C GLU A 89 6.66 -15.20 -7.27
N ASP A 90 7.49 -16.08 -6.70
CA ASP A 90 7.18 -16.76 -5.45
C ASP A 90 7.44 -15.88 -4.22
N HIS A 91 8.27 -14.84 -4.37
CA HIS A 91 8.63 -13.95 -3.29
C HIS A 91 7.48 -13.02 -2.93
N LEU A 92 7.43 -12.64 -1.65
CA LEU A 92 6.47 -11.67 -1.15
C LEU A 92 6.93 -10.23 -1.44
N PRO A 93 5.99 -9.29 -1.59
CA PRO A 93 6.30 -7.87 -1.54
C PRO A 93 6.91 -7.53 -0.17
N GLU A 94 7.87 -6.61 -0.18
CA GLU A 94 8.51 -6.11 1.04
C GLU A 94 8.37 -4.59 1.13
N SER A 95 8.42 -4.06 2.35
CA SER A 95 8.42 -2.62 2.58
C SER A 95 9.67 -2.19 3.34
N GLN A 96 10.17 -1.00 2.97
CA GLN A 96 11.16 -0.28 3.75
C GLN A 96 10.47 0.94 4.35
N THR A 97 9.91 0.76 5.55
CA THR A 97 9.07 1.75 6.24
C THR A 97 9.77 3.09 6.42
N CYS A 98 11.07 3.09 6.75
CA CYS A 98 11.90 4.29 6.89
C CYS A 98 11.87 5.22 5.67
N TYR A 99 11.61 4.67 4.48
CA TYR A 99 11.60 5.41 3.21
C TYR A 99 10.24 5.36 2.50
N SER A 100 9.20 4.77 3.12
CA SER A 100 7.91 4.52 2.47
C SER A 100 8.05 3.86 1.09
N ARG A 101 8.98 2.90 0.99
CA ARG A 101 9.32 2.22 -0.26
C ARG A 101 8.72 0.82 -0.29
N LEU A 102 8.05 0.49 -1.39
CA LEU A 102 7.52 -0.84 -1.69
C LEU A 102 8.46 -1.54 -2.68
N LEU A 103 9.02 -2.66 -2.24
CA LEU A 103 9.81 -3.58 -3.05
C LEU A 103 8.87 -4.64 -3.61
N LEU A 104 8.58 -4.57 -4.90
CA LEU A 104 7.63 -5.44 -5.57
C LEU A 104 8.38 -6.41 -6.50
N PRO A 105 8.21 -7.73 -6.34
CA PRO A 105 8.60 -8.68 -7.38
C PRO A 105 7.80 -8.45 -8.65
N GLU A 106 8.33 -8.89 -9.79
CA GLU A 106 7.58 -8.86 -11.04
C GLU A 106 6.59 -10.04 -11.06
N TYR A 107 5.29 -9.75 -11.13
CA TYR A 107 4.23 -10.75 -11.16
C TYR A 107 3.59 -10.83 -12.55
N ARG A 108 3.49 -12.04 -13.12
CA ARG A 108 2.88 -12.26 -14.43
C ARG A 108 1.36 -12.10 -14.46
N THR A 109 0.70 -12.37 -13.34
CA THR A 109 -0.76 -12.34 -13.25
C THR A 109 -1.24 -11.53 -12.05
N LYS A 110 -2.44 -10.94 -12.20
CA LYS A 110 -3.11 -10.16 -11.17
C LYS A 110 -3.41 -11.00 -9.93
N GLU A 111 -3.81 -12.25 -10.13
CA GLU A 111 -4.18 -13.19 -9.07
C GLU A 111 -3.00 -13.52 -8.17
N THR A 112 -1.82 -13.75 -8.76
CA THR A 112 -0.58 -14.01 -8.01
C THR A 112 -0.18 -12.79 -7.20
N LEU A 113 -0.21 -11.59 -7.81
CA LEU A 113 0.06 -10.34 -7.11
C LEU A 113 -0.89 -10.16 -5.93
N ARG A 114 -2.20 -10.37 -6.15
CA ARG A 114 -3.22 -10.26 -5.10
C ARG A 114 -2.95 -11.20 -3.93
N ALA A 115 -2.70 -12.48 -4.21
CA ALA A 115 -2.44 -13.48 -3.18
C ALA A 115 -1.19 -13.12 -2.37
N LYS A 116 -0.09 -12.79 -3.04
CA LYS A 116 1.21 -12.47 -2.40
C LYS A 116 1.17 -11.15 -1.63
N LEU A 117 0.47 -10.13 -2.16
CA LEU A 117 0.28 -8.87 -1.46
C LEU A 117 -0.55 -9.06 -0.19
N PHE A 118 -1.64 -9.83 -0.28
CA PHE A 118 -2.48 -10.10 0.88
C PHE A 118 -1.74 -10.90 1.95
N GLU A 119 -0.95 -11.91 1.54
CA GLU A 119 -0.08 -12.68 2.42
C GLU A 119 0.94 -11.78 3.14
N ALA A 120 1.63 -10.89 2.41
CA ALA A 120 2.61 -9.97 2.99
C ALA A 120 2.00 -9.00 4.02
N ILE A 121 0.84 -8.42 3.70
CA ILE A 121 0.11 -7.53 4.62
C ILE A 121 -0.33 -8.31 5.88
N SER A 122 -0.79 -9.55 5.70
CA SER A 122 -1.29 -10.38 6.81
C SER A 122 -0.16 -10.83 7.74
N HIS A 123 1.01 -11.20 7.21
CA HIS A 123 2.18 -11.52 8.02
C HIS A 123 2.63 -10.35 8.90
N ASN A 124 2.49 -9.11 8.42
CA ASN A 124 2.85 -7.94 9.20
C ASN A 124 1.87 -7.70 10.36
N ARG A 125 0.59 -8.07 10.24
CA ARG A 125 -0.39 -7.94 11.33
C ARG A 125 -0.05 -8.81 12.54
N GLY A 126 0.46 -10.02 12.30
CA GLY A 126 0.82 -10.96 13.38
C GLY A 126 1.93 -10.45 14.31
N PHE A 127 2.72 -9.44 13.90
CA PHE A 127 3.76 -8.84 14.73
C PHE A 127 3.23 -7.85 15.78
N TRP A 128 2.00 -7.33 15.63
CA TRP A 128 1.46 -6.26 16.47
C TRP A 128 0.25 -6.69 17.32
N GLU A 129 -0.16 -7.96 17.26
CA GLU A 129 -1.28 -8.55 18.01
C GLU A 129 -0.81 -9.43 19.20
N GLU A 130 0.27 -9.05 19.90
CA GLU A 130 0.65 -9.60 21.22
C GLU A 130 0.25 -8.69 22.40
#